data_AF-A0A3P8QG01-F1
#
_entry.id   AF-A0A3P8QG01-F1
#
_cell.length_a   1.000
_cell.length_b   1.000
_cell.length_c   1.000
_cell.angle_alpha   90.00
_cell.angle_beta   90.00
_cell.angle_gamma   90.00
#
_symmetry.space_group_name_H-M   'P 1'
#
loop_
_entity.id
_entity.type
_entity.pdbx_description
1 polymer ?
#
loop_
_entity_poly.entity_id
_entity_poly.type
_entity_poly.pdbx_seq_one_letter_code
_entity_poly.pdbx_strand_id
1 'polypeptide(L)'
;MALVALSLWVLISLTWANLLQVSANRHTVYWNSSNIHLRREGYTMQVNVNDYLDIYCPHYNDSQRMVGTGEQYVLYMVSYRGYRSCDPQMGFKRWECNRPHAPHAPIKFSEKFQRYSAFSLGYEFHVGQEYYYISTPTHHHGRACLRLRVYVCCSTASDVDDEPGPTDGVYTLRPGLKIDELAEFNPVIPKLEKSVSGSSPSRDRLLLTVTMLFLAALCIS
;
A
#
# COMPACT_ATOMS: atom_id res chain seq x y z
N MET A 1 -14.71 47.82 3.86
CA MET A 1 -15.66 46.84 3.28
C MET A 1 -15.09 46.12 2.05
N ALA A 2 -14.68 46.82 0.98
CA ALA A 2 -14.18 46.18 -0.24
C ALA A 2 -12.88 45.36 -0.08
N LEU A 3 -11.93 45.85 0.73
CA LEU A 3 -10.66 45.14 0.99
C LEU A 3 -10.85 43.81 1.75
N VAL A 4 -11.85 43.76 2.64
CA VAL A 4 -12.19 42.55 3.41
C VAL A 4 -12.87 41.52 2.52
N ALA A 5 -13.72 41.96 1.59
CA ALA A 5 -14.33 41.06 0.60
C ALA A 5 -13.30 40.45 -0.34
N LEU A 6 -12.29 41.23 -0.77
CA LEU A 6 -11.19 40.76 -1.61
C LEU A 6 -10.29 39.76 -0.87
N SER A 7 -9.95 40.01 0.39
CA SER A 7 -9.12 39.07 1.17
C SER A 7 -9.84 37.74 1.43
N LEU A 8 -11.15 37.77 1.70
CA LEU A 8 -11.98 36.57 1.81
C LEU A 8 -12.04 35.80 0.48
N TRP A 9 -12.19 36.48 -0.65
CA TRP A 9 -12.18 35.84 -1.98
C TRP A 9 -10.83 35.20 -2.32
N VAL A 10 -9.72 35.85 -1.96
CA VAL A 10 -8.36 35.30 -2.14
C VAL A 10 -8.12 34.09 -1.23
N LEU A 11 -8.57 34.14 0.03
CA LEU A 11 -8.48 33.00 0.95
C LEU A 11 -9.36 31.82 0.53
N ILE A 12 -10.56 32.09 0.01
CA ILE A 12 -11.46 31.07 -0.54
C ILE A 12 -10.82 30.45 -1.80
N SER A 13 -10.30 31.24 -2.75
CA SER A 13 -9.63 30.67 -3.92
C SER A 13 -8.35 29.87 -3.59
N LEU A 14 -7.54 30.33 -2.63
CA LEU A 14 -6.34 29.60 -2.18
C LEU A 14 -6.68 28.30 -1.43
N THR A 15 -7.79 28.26 -0.69
CA THR A 15 -8.24 27.02 0.00
C THR A 15 -8.85 26.01 -0.97
N TRP A 16 -9.47 26.47 -2.06
CA TRP A 16 -10.00 25.59 -3.11
C TRP A 16 -8.91 25.03 -4.03
N ALA A 17 -7.81 25.77 -4.25
CA ALA A 17 -6.66 25.28 -5.01
C ALA A 17 -5.90 24.14 -4.30
N ASN A 18 -6.02 24.01 -2.98
CA ASN A 18 -5.40 22.95 -2.18
C ASN A 18 -6.30 21.70 -2.00
N LEU A 19 -7.43 21.60 -2.71
CA LEU A 19 -8.40 20.52 -2.54
C LEU A 19 -8.19 19.30 -3.47
N LEU A 20 -7.01 19.15 -4.07
CA LEU A 20 -6.60 17.88 -4.68
C LEU A 20 -5.72 17.12 -3.69
N GLN A 21 -6.31 16.73 -2.55
CA GLN A 21 -5.70 15.66 -1.75
C GLN A 21 -5.77 14.38 -2.57
N VAL A 22 -4.62 13.93 -3.06
CA VAL A 22 -4.43 12.57 -3.58
C VAL A 22 -4.65 11.62 -2.40
N SER A 23 -5.90 11.18 -2.21
CA SER A 23 -6.22 10.14 -1.25
C SER A 23 -5.89 8.79 -1.89
N ALA A 24 -4.99 8.03 -1.27
CA ALA A 24 -4.82 6.62 -1.61
C ALA A 24 -6.16 5.88 -1.38
N ASN A 25 -6.62 5.14 -2.39
CA ASN A 25 -7.83 4.35 -2.25
C ASN A 25 -7.52 3.07 -1.45
N ARG A 26 -8.56 2.54 -0.78
CA ARG A 26 -8.48 1.30 -0.02
C ARG A 26 -9.42 0.27 -0.64
N HIS A 27 -8.85 -0.87 -1.01
CA HIS A 27 -9.56 -2.01 -1.56
C HIS A 27 -9.68 -3.08 -0.48
N THR A 28 -10.85 -3.69 -0.33
CA THR A 28 -11.09 -4.66 0.76
C THR A 28 -11.41 -6.05 0.20
N VAL A 29 -10.82 -7.09 0.79
CA VAL A 29 -11.09 -8.48 0.43
C VAL A 29 -11.28 -9.32 1.68
N TYR A 30 -12.44 -9.97 1.79
CA TYR A 30 -12.70 -10.97 2.83
C TYR A 30 -12.18 -12.33 2.36
N TRP A 31 -11.18 -12.85 3.06
CA TRP A 31 -10.42 -14.02 2.66
C TRP A 31 -10.93 -15.29 3.33
N ASN A 32 -12.02 -15.85 2.84
CA ASN A 32 -12.63 -17.08 3.36
C ASN A 32 -13.19 -17.96 2.24
N SER A 33 -13.49 -19.23 2.54
CA SER A 33 -13.99 -20.17 1.53
C SER A 33 -15.41 -19.87 1.05
N SER A 34 -16.21 -19.15 1.85
CA SER A 34 -17.56 -18.70 1.47
C SER A 34 -17.53 -17.69 0.33
N ASN A 35 -16.44 -16.93 0.19
CA ASN A 35 -16.25 -15.99 -0.91
C ASN A 35 -16.00 -16.74 -2.24
N ILE A 36 -17.03 -16.78 -3.10
CA ILE A 36 -16.99 -17.48 -4.38
C ILE A 36 -15.94 -16.94 -5.36
N HIS A 37 -15.58 -15.66 -5.25
CA HIS A 37 -14.61 -15.04 -6.15
C HIS A 37 -13.22 -15.61 -5.93
N LEU A 38 -12.84 -15.87 -4.68
CA LEU A 38 -11.53 -16.42 -4.33
C LEU A 38 -11.37 -17.91 -4.68
N ARG A 39 -12.49 -18.65 -4.76
CA ARG A 39 -12.49 -20.07 -5.13
C ARG A 39 -12.35 -20.29 -6.64
N ARG A 40 -12.77 -19.32 -7.45
CA ARG A 40 -12.75 -19.43 -8.91
C ARG A 40 -11.47 -18.84 -9.48
N GLU A 41 -11.06 -19.33 -10.65
CA GLU A 41 -10.03 -18.66 -11.45
C GLU A 41 -10.54 -17.31 -11.96
N GLY A 42 -9.65 -16.33 -12.02
CA GLY A 42 -9.91 -15.06 -12.69
C GLY A 42 -10.37 -13.91 -11.80
N TYR A 43 -10.51 -14.09 -10.48
CA TYR A 43 -10.74 -12.94 -9.61
C TYR A 43 -9.55 -12.00 -9.64
N THR A 44 -9.80 -10.83 -10.22
CA THR A 44 -8.80 -9.80 -10.51
C THR A 44 -9.25 -8.50 -9.90
N MET A 45 -8.34 -7.87 -9.16
CA MET A 45 -8.53 -6.55 -8.58
C MET A 45 -7.56 -5.58 -9.24
N GLN A 46 -8.06 -4.43 -9.66
CA GLN A 46 -7.24 -3.35 -10.19
C GLN A 46 -6.96 -2.34 -9.09
N VAL A 47 -5.70 -1.95 -8.92
CA VAL A 47 -5.26 -0.96 -7.95
C VAL A 47 -4.33 0.07 -8.61
N ASN A 48 -4.27 1.27 -8.04
CA ASN A 48 -3.27 2.26 -8.43
C ASN A 48 -2.01 2.17 -7.57
N VAL A 49 -0.95 2.83 -8.02
CA VAL A 49 0.20 3.08 -7.14
C VAL A 49 -0.27 3.90 -5.93
N ASN A 50 0.31 3.61 -4.77
CA ASN A 50 -0.01 4.16 -3.46
C ASN A 50 -1.34 3.71 -2.85
N ASP A 51 -2.20 2.99 -3.57
CA ASP A 51 -3.40 2.38 -3.00
C ASP A 51 -3.05 1.30 -1.96
N TYR A 52 -4.05 0.93 -1.16
CA TYR A 52 -3.96 -0.14 -0.17
C TYR A 52 -4.91 -1.30 -0.51
N LEU A 53 -4.44 -2.51 -0.28
CA LEU A 53 -5.26 -3.72 -0.23
C LEU A 53 -5.35 -4.19 1.23
N ASP A 54 -6.55 -4.14 1.78
CA ASP A 54 -6.90 -4.62 3.11
C ASP A 54 -7.53 -6.03 2.99
N ILE A 55 -6.79 -7.05 3.40
CA ILE A 55 -7.23 -8.45 3.44
C ILE A 55 -7.72 -8.79 4.85
N TYR A 56 -9.00 -9.13 4.97
CA TYR A 56 -9.61 -9.55 6.23
C TYR A 56 -9.57 -11.07 6.38
N CYS A 57 -8.98 -11.54 7.48
CA CYS A 57 -8.98 -12.94 7.86
C CYS A 57 -10.39 -13.42 8.24
N PRO A 58 -10.69 -14.72 8.12
CA PRO A 58 -11.92 -15.30 8.66
C PRO A 58 -12.03 -15.02 10.16
N HIS A 59 -13.22 -14.59 10.58
CA HIS A 59 -13.52 -14.30 11.99
C HIS A 59 -14.83 -14.97 12.36
N TYR A 60 -14.82 -15.64 13.51
CA TYR A 60 -15.95 -16.41 14.02
C TYR A 60 -16.15 -16.06 15.49
N ASN A 61 -17.41 -15.89 15.88
CA ASN A 61 -17.77 -15.61 17.27
C ASN A 61 -17.46 -16.81 18.17
N ASP A 62 -17.18 -16.55 19.45
CA ASP A 62 -16.80 -17.58 20.43
C ASP A 62 -17.89 -18.66 20.64
N SER A 63 -19.16 -18.35 20.36
CA SER A 63 -20.26 -19.31 20.42
C SER A 63 -20.10 -20.47 19.43
N GLN A 64 -19.33 -20.28 18.35
CA GLN A 64 -19.08 -21.29 17.32
C GLN A 64 -17.86 -22.16 17.60
N ARG A 65 -17.13 -21.92 18.70
CA ARG A 65 -15.94 -22.68 19.09
C ARG A 65 -16.20 -24.18 19.29
N MET A 66 -17.46 -24.55 19.53
CA MET A 66 -17.90 -25.94 19.74
C MET A 66 -18.07 -26.75 18.44
N VAL A 67 -18.19 -26.13 17.26
CA VAL A 67 -18.61 -26.81 16.00
C VAL A 67 -17.46 -26.99 15.00
N GLY A 68 -16.27 -26.47 15.31
CA GLY A 68 -15.06 -26.72 14.51
C GLY A 68 -14.02 -25.63 14.74
N THR A 69 -12.75 -25.95 14.47
CA THR A 69 -11.69 -24.94 14.39
C THR A 69 -12.02 -24.04 13.19
N GLY A 70 -12.34 -22.77 13.42
CA GLY A 70 -12.62 -21.81 12.34
C GLY A 70 -11.51 -21.80 11.28
N GLU A 71 -11.85 -21.40 10.05
CA GLU A 71 -10.90 -21.41 8.93
C GLU A 71 -9.63 -20.62 9.23
N GLN A 72 -8.49 -21.24 8.96
CA GLN A 72 -7.17 -20.67 9.15
C GLN A 72 -6.35 -20.86 7.88
N TYR A 73 -5.64 -19.81 7.49
CA TYR A 73 -4.91 -19.74 6.21
C TYR A 73 -3.54 -19.10 6.39
N VAL A 74 -2.58 -19.57 5.59
CA VAL A 74 -1.30 -18.87 5.35
C VAL A 74 -1.39 -18.21 3.98
N LEU A 75 -1.12 -16.91 3.93
CA LEU A 75 -1.15 -16.11 2.70
C LEU A 75 0.25 -16.00 2.12
N TYR A 76 0.37 -16.26 0.82
CA TYR A 76 1.61 -16.20 0.07
C TYR A 76 1.47 -15.25 -1.10
N MET A 77 2.55 -14.54 -1.39
CA MET A 77 2.73 -13.83 -2.65
C MET A 77 3.58 -14.71 -3.56
N VAL A 78 3.05 -15.09 -4.72
CA VAL A 78 3.63 -16.12 -5.60
C VAL A 78 3.79 -15.63 -7.03
N SER A 79 4.63 -16.33 -7.79
CA SER A 79 4.71 -16.15 -9.24
C SER A 79 3.42 -16.60 -9.94
N TYR A 80 3.26 -16.21 -11.22
CA TYR A 80 2.16 -16.66 -12.06
C TYR A 80 2.02 -18.19 -12.10
N ARG A 81 3.14 -18.92 -12.15
CA ARG A 81 3.12 -20.40 -12.12
C ARG A 81 2.54 -20.91 -10.80
N GLY A 82 2.98 -20.36 -9.67
CA GLY A 82 2.45 -20.70 -8.34
C GLY A 82 0.95 -20.39 -8.20
N TYR A 83 0.48 -19.29 -8.79
CA TYR A 83 -0.95 -18.95 -8.83
C TYR A 83 -1.79 -19.96 -9.62
N ARG A 84 -1.26 -20.48 -10.73
CA ARG A 84 -1.94 -21.49 -11.55
C ARG A 84 -1.94 -22.87 -10.90
N SER A 85 -0.83 -23.27 -10.26
CA SER A 85 -0.69 -24.57 -9.61
C SER A 85 -1.13 -24.60 -8.14
N CYS A 86 -1.48 -23.45 -7.56
CA CYS A 86 -1.72 -23.32 -6.11
C CYS A 86 -0.52 -23.74 -5.25
N ASP A 87 0.71 -23.52 -5.72
CA ASP A 87 1.94 -23.95 -5.05
C ASP A 87 2.57 -22.80 -4.23
N PRO A 88 2.57 -22.88 -2.88
CA PRO A 88 3.16 -21.85 -2.02
C PRO A 88 4.70 -21.81 -2.08
N GLN A 89 5.37 -22.83 -2.61
CA GLN A 89 6.83 -22.86 -2.73
C GLN A 89 7.36 -21.92 -3.81
N MET A 90 6.50 -21.48 -4.75
CA MET A 90 6.86 -20.57 -5.83
C MET A 90 6.74 -19.08 -5.45
N GLY A 91 6.96 -18.78 -4.18
CA GLY A 91 6.82 -17.44 -3.61
C GLY A 91 7.26 -17.37 -2.17
N PHE A 92 6.75 -16.38 -1.44
CA PHE A 92 7.08 -16.18 -0.03
C PHE A 92 5.83 -15.91 0.80
N LYS A 93 5.90 -16.32 2.07
CA LYS A 93 4.84 -16.09 3.05
C LYS A 93 4.69 -14.59 3.31
N ARG A 94 3.48 -14.07 3.17
CA ARG A 94 3.16 -12.65 3.40
C ARG A 94 2.42 -12.42 4.71
N TRP A 95 1.50 -13.32 5.08
CA TRP A 95 0.69 -13.18 6.29
C TRP A 95 0.15 -14.53 6.80
N GLU A 96 -0.31 -14.57 8.06
CA GLU A 96 -0.97 -15.73 8.66
C GLU A 96 -2.28 -15.33 9.34
N CYS A 97 -3.37 -15.94 8.86
CA CYS A 97 -4.68 -15.89 9.50
C CYS A 97 -4.82 -17.07 10.47
N ASN A 98 -4.19 -16.97 11.65
CA ASN A 98 -4.14 -18.03 12.66
C ASN A 98 -5.03 -17.79 13.90
N ARG A 99 -5.71 -16.64 13.97
CA ARG A 99 -6.57 -16.24 15.10
C ARG A 99 -8.02 -15.99 14.65
N PRO A 100 -8.80 -17.07 14.40
CA PRO A 100 -10.19 -16.94 13.95
C PRO A 100 -11.14 -16.36 15.01
N HIS A 101 -10.78 -16.43 16.29
CA HIS A 101 -11.58 -15.93 17.43
C HIS A 101 -10.92 -14.70 18.08
N ALA A 102 -10.48 -13.75 17.26
CA ALA A 102 -9.91 -12.51 17.78
C ALA A 102 -10.98 -11.73 18.59
N PRO A 103 -10.64 -11.15 19.76
CA PRO A 103 -11.62 -10.69 20.76
C PRO A 103 -12.42 -9.43 20.37
N HIS A 104 -11.98 -8.67 19.38
CA HIS A 104 -12.60 -7.37 19.05
C HIS A 104 -13.11 -7.29 17.61
N ALA A 105 -12.28 -7.65 16.63
CA ALA A 105 -12.60 -7.51 15.23
C ALA A 105 -11.81 -8.53 14.39
N PRO A 106 -12.24 -8.80 13.14
CA PRO A 106 -11.45 -9.57 12.20
C PRO A 106 -10.06 -8.94 12.02
N ILE A 107 -9.03 -9.77 12.10
CA ILE A 107 -7.65 -9.33 11.85
C ILE A 107 -7.53 -8.95 10.38
N LYS A 108 -6.91 -7.80 10.12
CA LYS A 108 -6.61 -7.34 8.77
C LYS A 108 -5.11 -7.26 8.51
N PHE A 109 -4.73 -7.68 7.33
CA PHE A 109 -3.43 -7.43 6.73
C PHE A 109 -3.59 -6.34 5.68
N SER A 110 -2.71 -5.34 5.70
CA SER A 110 -2.74 -4.23 4.75
C SER A 110 -1.47 -4.24 3.91
N GLU A 111 -1.63 -4.34 2.60
CA GLU A 111 -0.57 -4.15 1.63
C GLU A 111 -0.68 -2.75 1.02
N LYS A 112 0.44 -2.06 0.85
CA LYS A 112 0.47 -0.78 0.12
C LYS A 112 1.21 -0.98 -1.21
N PHE A 113 0.59 -0.60 -2.32
CA PHE A 113 1.18 -0.72 -3.65
C PHE A 113 2.13 0.45 -3.94
N GLN A 114 3.25 0.50 -3.22
CA GLN A 114 4.24 1.55 -3.37
C GLN A 114 5.38 1.12 -4.32
N ARG A 115 5.92 2.08 -5.07
CA ARG A 115 7.04 1.87 -6.00
C ARG A 115 8.36 1.61 -5.28
N TYR A 116 8.57 2.28 -4.15
CA TYR A 116 9.79 2.16 -3.36
C TYR A 116 9.45 1.74 -1.94
N SER A 117 10.12 0.73 -1.44
CA SER A 117 9.88 0.23 -0.10
C SER A 117 10.91 0.75 0.89
N ALA A 118 10.45 1.37 1.97
CA ALA A 118 11.33 1.80 3.07
C ALA A 118 11.87 0.62 3.91
N PHE A 119 11.36 -0.60 3.68
CA PHE A 119 11.78 -1.81 4.37
C PHE A 119 12.62 -2.67 3.43
N SER A 120 13.77 -3.16 3.92
CA SER A 120 14.71 -3.96 3.11
C SER A 120 14.13 -5.29 2.62
N LEU A 121 13.14 -5.85 3.32
CA LEU A 121 12.38 -7.03 2.88
C LEU A 121 10.97 -6.65 2.41
N GLY A 122 10.71 -5.36 2.22
CA GLY A 122 9.45 -4.87 1.70
C GLY A 122 9.37 -5.12 0.21
N TYR A 123 8.15 -5.31 -0.29
CA TYR A 123 7.93 -5.54 -1.71
C TYR A 123 7.72 -4.22 -2.45
N GLU A 124 8.15 -4.17 -3.70
CA GLU A 124 8.04 -3.02 -4.59
C GLU A 124 7.08 -3.34 -5.74
N PHE A 125 6.19 -2.40 -6.03
CA PHE A 125 5.13 -2.58 -7.01
C PHE A 125 5.29 -1.63 -8.19
N HIS A 126 5.18 -2.18 -9.39
CA HIS A 126 5.37 -1.46 -10.65
C HIS A 126 4.06 -1.37 -11.43
N VAL A 127 3.90 -0.24 -12.11
CA VAL A 127 2.78 0.01 -13.02
C VAL A 127 2.82 -0.98 -14.17
N GLY A 128 1.64 -1.45 -14.59
CA GLY A 128 1.47 -2.43 -15.66
C GLY A 128 1.80 -3.87 -15.26
N GLN A 129 2.15 -4.14 -14.00
CA GLN A 129 2.45 -5.49 -13.53
C GLN A 129 1.28 -6.15 -12.80
N GLU A 130 1.23 -7.47 -12.91
CA GLU A 130 0.31 -8.33 -12.18
C GLU A 130 1.02 -9.03 -11.02
N TYR A 131 0.36 -9.07 -9.87
CA TYR A 131 0.83 -9.69 -8.64
C TYR A 131 -0.19 -10.71 -8.18
N TYR A 132 0.29 -11.86 -7.68
CA TYR A 132 -0.58 -12.98 -7.39
C TYR A 132 -0.48 -13.39 -5.92
N TYR A 133 -1.65 -13.49 -5.29
CA TYR A 133 -1.79 -13.95 -3.92
C TYR A 133 -2.53 -15.29 -3.91
N ILE A 134 -2.04 -16.22 -3.11
CA ILE A 134 -2.72 -17.49 -2.84
C ILE A 134 -2.74 -17.76 -1.34
N SER A 135 -3.63 -18.63 -0.90
CA SER A 135 -3.58 -19.15 0.46
C SER A 135 -3.77 -20.64 0.55
N THR A 136 -3.05 -21.27 1.45
CA THR A 136 -3.24 -22.67 1.82
C THR A 136 -3.84 -22.78 3.22
N PRO A 137 -4.82 -23.69 3.45
CA PRO A 137 -5.34 -23.94 4.79
C PRO A 137 -4.25 -24.55 5.68
N THR A 138 -4.25 -24.21 6.97
CA THR A 138 -3.24 -24.72 7.93
C THR A 138 -3.50 -26.16 8.37
N HIS A 139 -4.76 -26.57 8.50
CA HIS A 139 -5.16 -27.87 9.08
C HIS A 139 -5.78 -28.86 8.07
N HIS A 140 -5.97 -28.45 6.81
CA HIS A 140 -6.70 -29.23 5.81
C HIS A 140 -5.92 -29.34 4.50
N HIS A 141 -4.92 -30.20 4.49
CA HIS A 141 -4.18 -30.54 3.27
C HIS A 141 -5.14 -31.14 2.22
N GLY A 142 -5.22 -30.54 1.03
CA GLY A 142 -6.03 -31.04 -0.09
C GLY A 142 -7.26 -30.21 -0.48
N ARG A 143 -7.61 -29.13 0.24
CA ARG A 143 -8.63 -28.17 -0.25
C ARG A 143 -8.07 -27.29 -1.36
N ALA A 144 -8.93 -26.91 -2.31
CA ALA A 144 -8.59 -25.94 -3.36
C ALA A 144 -8.11 -24.62 -2.73
N CYS A 145 -7.01 -24.06 -3.23
CA CYS A 145 -6.47 -22.81 -2.71
C CYS A 145 -7.39 -21.63 -3.04
N LEU A 146 -7.44 -20.65 -2.15
CA LEU A 146 -8.01 -19.34 -2.44
C LEU A 146 -6.97 -18.50 -3.15
N ARG A 147 -7.36 -17.73 -4.15
CA ARG A 147 -6.41 -16.93 -4.93
C ARG A 147 -6.99 -15.62 -5.45
N LEU A 148 -6.11 -14.64 -5.58
CA LEU A 148 -6.39 -13.29 -6.04
C LEU A 148 -5.29 -12.84 -6.99
N ARG A 149 -5.67 -12.27 -8.13
CA ARG A 149 -4.77 -11.54 -9.02
C ARG A 149 -4.97 -10.05 -8.78
N VAL A 150 -3.88 -9.30 -8.67
CA VAL A 150 -3.90 -7.85 -8.52
C VAL A 150 -3.14 -7.23 -9.68
N TYR A 151 -3.79 -6.34 -10.43
CA TYR A 151 -3.17 -5.59 -11.52
C TYR A 151 -2.94 -4.15 -11.07
N VAL A 152 -1.70 -3.68 -11.13
CA VAL A 152 -1.33 -2.31 -10.78
C VAL A 152 -1.38 -1.48 -12.06
N CYS A 153 -2.36 -0.58 -12.20
CA CYS A 153 -2.63 0.04 -13.50
C CYS A 153 -2.01 1.41 -13.72
N CYS A 154 -2.17 2.35 -12.79
CA CYS A 154 -1.87 3.76 -13.02
C CYS A 154 -1.07 4.34 -11.86
N SER A 155 -0.15 5.24 -12.18
CA SER A 155 0.37 6.17 -11.17
C SER A 155 -0.69 7.21 -10.85
N THR A 156 -0.76 7.59 -9.59
CA THR A 156 -1.49 8.80 -9.21
C THR A 156 -0.79 10.01 -9.82
N ALA A 157 -1.54 11.03 -10.25
CA ALA A 157 -1.01 12.19 -10.98
C ALA A 157 0.16 12.93 -10.28
N SER A 158 0.39 12.69 -9.00
CA SER A 158 1.55 13.18 -8.22
C SER A 158 2.88 12.49 -8.53
N ASP A 159 2.88 11.33 -9.22
CA ASP A 159 4.09 10.56 -9.52
C ASP A 159 4.61 10.80 -10.95
N VAL A 160 3.95 11.65 -11.74
CA VAL A 160 4.32 11.94 -13.14
C VAL A 160 5.53 12.88 -13.21
N ASP A 161 5.91 13.54 -12.12
CA ASP A 161 7.11 14.38 -12.04
C ASP A 161 8.42 13.58 -11.85
N ASP A 162 8.36 12.25 -11.71
CA ASP A 162 9.52 11.36 -11.52
C ASP A 162 9.83 10.48 -12.75
N GLU A 163 9.44 10.91 -13.96
CA GLU A 163 10.01 10.34 -15.19
C GLU A 163 11.40 10.94 -15.43
N PRO A 164 12.51 10.18 -15.27
CA PRO A 164 13.81 10.65 -15.71
C PRO A 164 13.76 10.76 -17.24
N GLY A 165 13.82 12.01 -17.74
CA GLY A 165 14.02 12.27 -19.16
C GLY A 165 15.22 11.47 -19.70
N PRO A 166 15.25 11.16 -21.01
CA PRO A 166 16.21 10.23 -21.59
C PRO A 166 17.64 10.71 -21.32
N THR A 167 18.29 10.09 -20.33
CA THR A 167 19.71 10.24 -20.09
C THR A 167 20.44 9.32 -21.05
N ASP A 168 20.91 9.91 -22.14
CA ASP A 168 21.91 9.29 -23.00
C ASP A 168 23.17 9.02 -22.15
N GLY A 169 23.60 7.76 -22.08
CA GLY A 169 24.57 7.34 -21.06
C GLY A 169 25.05 5.91 -21.24
N VAL A 170 25.70 5.67 -22.39
CA VAL A 170 26.42 4.44 -22.71
C VAL A 170 27.54 4.21 -21.69
N TYR A 171 27.35 3.31 -20.72
CA TYR A 171 28.46 2.64 -20.04
C TYR A 171 28.09 1.18 -19.76
N THR A 172 28.23 0.33 -20.77
CA THR A 172 28.38 -1.10 -20.55
C THR A 172 29.81 -1.34 -20.09
N LEU A 173 30.01 -1.59 -18.79
CA LEU A 173 31.31 -2.04 -18.31
C LEU A 173 31.44 -3.55 -18.57
N ARG A 174 32.26 -3.87 -19.58
CA ARG A 174 32.81 -5.21 -19.88
C ARG A 174 33.65 -5.69 -18.68
N PRO A 175 33.73 -7.01 -18.41
CA PRO A 175 34.42 -7.52 -17.23
C PRO A 175 35.95 -7.50 -17.45
N GLY A 176 36.70 -6.78 -16.61
CA GLY A 176 38.16 -6.87 -16.60
C GLY A 176 38.95 -5.65 -16.14
N LEU A 177 38.58 -4.97 -15.05
CA LEU A 177 39.40 -3.90 -14.47
C LEU A 177 39.86 -4.25 -13.04
N LYS A 178 41.17 -4.16 -12.83
CA LYS A 178 41.92 -4.55 -11.62
C LYS A 178 41.76 -3.51 -10.51
N ILE A 179 41.66 -4.00 -9.27
CA ILE A 179 41.46 -3.24 -8.03
C ILE A 179 42.80 -2.68 -7.55
N ASP A 180 43.27 -1.56 -8.09
CA ASP A 180 44.44 -0.85 -7.52
C ASP A 180 44.35 0.70 -7.60
N GLU A 181 43.19 1.29 -7.97
CA GLU A 181 42.99 2.75 -7.98
C GLU A 181 41.76 3.20 -7.17
N LEU A 182 41.47 2.53 -6.05
CA LEU A 182 40.38 2.97 -5.14
C LEU A 182 40.85 3.96 -4.06
N ALA A 183 42.07 4.51 -4.16
CA ALA A 183 42.63 5.39 -3.13
C ALA A 183 42.33 6.89 -3.32
N GLU A 184 41.72 7.30 -4.44
CA GLU A 184 41.46 8.72 -4.71
C GLU A 184 40.06 8.97 -5.26
N PHE A 185 39.06 8.49 -4.53
CA PHE A 185 37.69 8.96 -4.68
C PHE A 185 37.15 9.36 -3.32
N ASN A 186 37.00 10.66 -3.09
CA ASN A 186 36.28 11.19 -1.95
C ASN A 186 34.84 11.47 -2.40
N PRO A 187 33.89 10.53 -2.27
CA PRO A 187 32.51 10.84 -2.57
C PRO A 187 32.02 11.86 -1.54
N VAL A 188 31.65 13.06 -2.01
CA VAL A 188 30.85 13.99 -1.22
C VAL A 188 29.55 13.27 -0.89
N ILE A 189 29.46 12.72 0.33
CA ILE A 189 28.26 12.08 0.84
C ILE A 189 27.18 13.16 0.94
N PRO A 190 26.06 13.07 0.20
CA PRO A 190 24.96 14.00 0.39
C PRO A 190 24.46 13.87 1.83
N LYS A 191 24.38 14.98 2.57
CA LYS A 191 23.84 15.00 3.93
C LYS A 191 22.42 14.45 3.91
N LEU A 192 22.19 13.41 4.71
CA LEU A 192 20.87 12.86 5.00
C LEU A 192 20.05 13.93 5.72
N GLU A 193 19.16 14.61 5.00
CA GLU A 193 18.17 15.48 5.62
C GLU A 193 17.22 14.62 6.47
N LYS A 194 16.95 15.08 7.69
CA LYS A 194 16.12 14.37 8.67
C LYS A 194 14.76 14.04 8.07
N SER A 195 14.40 12.77 8.14
CA SER A 195 13.05 12.25 7.87
C SER A 195 12.00 13.08 8.61
N VAL A 196 11.10 13.71 7.87
CA VAL A 196 9.88 14.31 8.41
C VAL A 196 9.04 13.17 8.99
N SER A 197 8.88 13.18 10.31
CA SER A 197 7.89 12.36 11.01
C SER A 197 6.51 12.68 10.43
N GLY A 198 5.91 11.74 9.71
CA GLY A 198 4.56 11.88 9.20
C GLY A 198 3.57 11.94 10.36
N SER A 199 3.18 13.15 10.77
CA SER A 199 2.04 13.35 11.64
C SER A 199 0.76 13.01 10.88
N SER A 200 -0.14 12.29 11.56
CA SER A 200 -1.45 11.94 11.02
C SER A 200 -2.23 13.22 10.65
N PRO A 201 -2.67 13.38 9.39
CA PRO A 201 -3.26 14.63 8.91
C PRO A 201 -4.66 14.95 9.50
N SER A 202 -5.24 14.07 10.33
CA SER A 202 -6.57 14.30 10.91
C SER A 202 -6.58 15.27 12.10
N ARG A 203 -5.49 15.33 12.88
CA ARG A 203 -5.42 16.17 14.09
C ARG A 203 -5.01 17.60 13.82
N ASP A 204 -4.08 17.80 12.89
CA ASP A 204 -3.56 19.13 12.54
C ASP A 204 -4.62 19.95 11.77
N ARG A 205 -5.49 19.26 10.99
CA ARG A 205 -6.63 19.89 10.30
C ARG A 205 -7.70 20.41 11.26
N LEU A 206 -8.01 19.68 12.33
CA LEU A 206 -8.98 20.13 13.33
C LEU A 206 -8.47 21.41 14.03
N LEU A 207 -7.20 21.41 14.43
CA LEU A 207 -6.58 22.58 15.06
C LEU A 207 -6.59 23.79 14.12
N LEU A 208 -6.14 23.64 12.87
CA LEU A 208 -6.14 24.72 11.88
C LEU A 208 -7.55 25.27 11.61
N THR A 209 -8.56 24.40 11.46
CA THR A 209 -9.94 24.86 11.24
C THR A 209 -10.50 25.61 12.45
N VAL A 210 -10.20 25.15 13.67
CA VAL A 210 -10.61 25.83 14.91
C VAL A 210 -9.89 27.17 15.05
N THR A 211 -8.59 27.25 14.77
CA THR A 211 -7.82 28.51 14.85
C THR A 211 -8.31 29.53 13.82
N MET A 212 -8.62 29.09 12.60
CA MET A 212 -9.14 29.98 11.54
C MET A 212 -10.56 30.47 11.84
N LEU A 213 -11.43 29.62 12.41
CA LEU A 213 -12.76 30.04 12.89
C LEU A 213 -12.65 31.04 14.05
N PHE A 214 -11.69 30.85 14.96
CA PHE A 214 -11.45 31.75 16.09
C PHE A 214 -10.94 33.12 15.63
N LEU A 215 -10.01 33.14 14.67
CA LEU A 215 -9.50 34.38 14.08
C LEU A 215 -10.59 35.11 13.28
N ALA A 216 -11.44 34.38 12.55
CA ALA A 216 -12.58 34.98 11.86
C ALA A 216 -13.58 35.61 12.84
N ALA A 217 -13.86 34.96 13.98
CA ALA A 217 -14.74 35.52 15.01
C ALA A 217 -14.16 36.80 15.66
N LEU A 218 -12.84 36.84 15.89
CA LEU A 218 -12.14 38.02 16.41
C LEU A 218 -12.10 39.19 15.44
N CYS A 219 -12.16 38.94 14.12
CA CYS A 219 -12.21 40.00 13.11
C CYS A 219 -13.62 40.56 12.87
N ILE A 220 -14.66 39.96 13.45
CA ILE A 220 -16.07 40.37 13.33
C ILE A 220 -16.56 41.12 14.58
N SER A 221 -15.84 41.04 15.70
CA SER A 221 -16.09 41.82 16.92
C SER A 221 -15.31 43.13 16.94
#